data_AF-V7EP52-F1
#
_entry.id   AF-V7EP52-F1
#
_cell.length_a   1.000
_cell.length_b   1.000
_cell.length_c   1.000
_cell.angle_alpha   90.00
_cell.angle_beta   90.00
_cell.angle_gamma   90.00
#
_symmetry.space_group_name_H-M   'P 1'
#
loop_
_entity.id
_entity.type
_entity.pdbx_description
1 polymer ?
#
loop_
_entity_poly.entity_id
_entity_poly.type
_entity_poly.pdbx_seq_one_letter_code
_entity_poly.pdbx_strand_id
1 'polypeptide(L)'
;MRLLSIDGIAGLCRDGDRTELVDLSLTPDARPGDWLLVFLGAAREIMTEAEAIATARALDGLRALMRGGDLGDAFADLDNRTPTLPPTSRPRWTRAKRKADAMHPLLNRLVTELGWPHLTTHEQVDAFLSCPGAHCLLIPGDPARNLETADAAVVLPELRMVFQNVFDCALIGDAIEADLRERHGVLKTPGFLFFRNGQLQGAIAKIRDWDDYMARIPAILGLSTTGA
;
A
#
# COMPACT_ATOMS: atom_id res chain seq x y z
N MET A 1 -3.73 31.65 16.52
CA MET A 1 -3.07 32.68 17.34
C MET A 1 -3.63 34.05 16.99
N ARG A 2 -3.63 35.03 17.91
CA ARG A 2 -4.12 36.40 17.62
C ARG A 2 -2.96 37.34 17.32
N LEU A 3 -3.00 38.06 16.21
CA LEU A 3 -1.97 39.01 15.80
C LEU A 3 -2.05 40.29 16.65
N LEU A 4 -0.97 40.67 17.30
CA LEU A 4 -0.89 41.85 18.19
C LEU A 4 -0.27 43.06 17.50
N SER A 5 0.81 42.85 16.75
CA SER A 5 1.54 43.90 16.04
C SER A 5 2.27 43.34 14.83
N ILE A 6 2.61 44.20 13.87
CA ILE A 6 3.33 43.86 12.64
C ILE A 6 4.55 44.76 12.51
N ASP A 7 5.70 44.16 12.20
CA ASP A 7 6.92 44.84 11.77
C ASP A 7 7.43 44.18 10.47
N GLY A 8 7.17 44.84 9.34
CA GLY A 8 7.41 44.27 8.01
C GLY A 8 6.62 42.98 7.81
N ILE A 9 7.32 41.85 7.61
CA ILE A 9 6.70 40.52 7.49
C ILE A 9 6.68 39.75 8.82
N ALA A 10 7.18 40.32 9.91
CA ALA A 10 7.18 39.68 11.22
C ALA A 10 5.96 40.15 12.03
N GLY A 11 5.07 39.22 12.37
CA GLY A 11 3.94 39.44 13.25
C GLY A 11 4.22 38.96 14.67
N LEU A 12 3.94 39.78 15.68
CA LEU A 12 3.91 39.32 17.07
C LEU A 12 2.52 38.76 17.35
N CYS A 13 2.44 37.46 17.62
CA CYS A 13 1.19 36.75 17.82
C CYS A 13 1.06 36.24 19.26
N ARG A 14 -0.17 36.11 19.76
CA ARG A 14 -0.50 35.54 21.07
C ARG A 14 -1.21 34.20 20.93
N ASP A 15 -0.81 33.24 21.75
CA ASP A 15 -1.49 31.96 21.98
C ASP A 15 -1.64 31.72 23.49
N GLY A 16 -2.84 31.97 24.03
CA GLY A 16 -3.05 32.03 25.47
C GLY A 16 -2.13 33.07 26.13
N ASP A 17 -1.28 32.63 27.07
CA ASP A 17 -0.30 33.47 27.75
C ASP A 17 1.03 33.62 27.00
N ARG A 18 1.24 32.84 25.94
CA ARG A 18 2.48 32.85 25.15
C ARG A 18 2.38 33.89 24.03
N THR A 19 3.52 34.51 23.74
CA THR A 19 3.69 35.38 22.57
C THR A 19 4.86 34.89 21.73
N GLU A 20 4.68 34.86 20.42
CA GLU A 20 5.65 34.32 19.47
C GLU A 20 5.73 35.21 18.22
N LEU A 21 6.92 35.27 17.62
CA LEU A 21 7.09 35.89 16.31
C LEU A 21 6.68 34.90 15.23
N VAL A 22 5.90 35.39 14.27
CA VAL A 22 5.30 34.62 13.19
C VAL A 22 5.60 35.30 11.87
N ASP A 23 6.05 34.53 10.88
CA ASP A 23 6.21 35.01 9.51
C ASP A 23 4.85 35.21 8.84
N LEU A 24 4.58 36.42 8.37
CA LEU A 24 3.34 36.85 7.70
C LEU A 24 3.48 36.90 6.17
N SER A 25 4.58 36.42 5.60
CA SER A 25 4.86 36.47 4.16
C SER A 25 3.76 35.85 3.28
N LEU A 26 3.01 34.88 3.79
CA LEU A 26 1.91 34.20 3.10
C LEU A 26 0.53 34.84 3.35
N THR A 27 0.45 35.81 4.27
CA THR A 27 -0.78 36.50 4.67
C THR A 27 -0.56 38.02 4.68
N PRO A 28 -0.28 38.64 3.51
CA PRO A 28 0.05 40.07 3.45
C PRO A 28 -1.12 40.98 3.86
N ASP A 29 -2.35 40.47 3.81
CA ASP A 29 -3.57 41.22 4.16
C ASP A 29 -3.89 41.21 5.67
N ALA A 30 -3.10 40.48 6.48
CA ALA A 30 -3.34 40.35 7.92
C ALA A 30 -3.15 41.69 8.65
N ARG A 31 -4.00 41.93 9.65
CA ARG A 31 -4.02 43.16 10.46
C ARG A 31 -3.95 42.83 11.95
N PRO A 32 -3.38 43.72 12.78
CA PRO A 32 -3.47 43.58 14.23
C PRO A 32 -4.92 43.38 14.68
N GLY A 33 -5.15 42.35 15.48
CA GLY A 33 -6.47 41.91 15.90
C GLY A 33 -6.95 40.63 15.22
N ASP A 34 -6.44 40.33 14.02
CA ASP A 34 -6.83 39.15 13.24
C ASP A 34 -6.37 37.85 13.91
N TRP A 35 -7.09 36.78 13.59
CA TRP A 35 -6.74 35.43 14.01
C TRP A 35 -6.02 34.72 12.88
N LEU A 36 -4.88 34.11 13.19
CA LEU A 36 -4.01 33.44 12.23
C LEU A 36 -3.90 31.95 12.54
N LEU A 37 -4.03 31.12 11.51
CA LEU A 37 -3.57 29.74 11.54
C LEU A 37 -2.05 29.73 11.36
N VAL A 38 -1.34 29.38 12.43
CA VAL A 38 0.13 29.35 12.44
C VAL A 38 0.63 27.92 12.41
N PHE A 39 1.50 27.62 11.46
CA PHE A 39 2.14 26.31 11.33
C PHE A 39 3.63 26.48 11.07
N LEU A 40 4.46 25.83 11.89
CA LEU A 40 5.92 25.91 11.82
C LEU A 40 6.46 27.35 11.82
N GLY A 41 5.85 28.24 12.62
CA GLY A 41 6.26 29.63 12.76
C GLY A 41 5.82 30.58 11.64
N ALA A 42 5.02 30.11 10.66
CA ALA A 42 4.46 30.94 9.60
C ALA A 42 2.94 30.96 9.64
N ALA A 43 2.35 32.13 9.36
CA ALA A 43 0.92 32.29 9.16
C ALA A 43 0.53 31.70 7.80
N ARG A 44 -0.43 30.77 7.79
CA ARG A 44 -0.92 30.09 6.58
C ARG A 44 -2.22 30.70 6.08
N GLU A 45 -3.06 31.19 6.99
CA GLU A 45 -4.41 31.63 6.71
C GLU A 45 -4.88 32.62 7.78
N ILE A 46 -5.68 33.61 7.37
CA ILE A 46 -6.42 34.50 8.26
C ILE A 46 -7.77 33.84 8.54
N MET A 47 -8.02 33.49 9.79
CA MET A 47 -9.22 32.78 10.24
C MET A 47 -10.26 33.75 10.78
N THR A 48 -11.53 33.31 10.77
CA THR A 48 -12.55 33.99 11.59
C THR A 48 -12.30 33.76 13.07
N GLU A 49 -12.78 34.68 13.91
CA GLU A 49 -12.69 34.54 15.38
C GLU A 49 -13.39 33.25 15.87
N ALA A 50 -14.54 32.90 15.28
CA ALA A 50 -15.28 31.69 15.66
C ALA A 50 -14.47 30.41 15.38
N GLU A 51 -13.85 30.30 14.20
CA GLU A 51 -13.01 29.14 13.84
C GLU A 51 -11.74 29.08 14.69
N ALA A 52 -11.13 30.22 14.97
CA ALA A 52 -9.96 30.30 15.84
C ALA A 52 -10.27 29.83 17.27
N ILE A 53 -11.43 30.23 17.83
CA ILE A 53 -11.90 29.78 19.14
C ILE A 53 -12.18 28.28 19.12
N ALA A 54 -12.87 27.76 18.10
CA ALA A 54 -13.16 26.33 17.98
C ALA A 54 -11.86 25.50 17.90
N THR A 55 -10.89 25.95 17.12
CA THR A 55 -9.57 25.30 16.99
C THR A 55 -8.80 25.32 18.31
N ALA A 56 -8.80 26.45 19.03
CA ALA A 56 -8.14 26.55 20.33
C ALA A 56 -8.77 25.60 21.36
N ARG A 57 -10.11 25.54 21.42
CA ARG A 57 -10.83 24.62 22.30
C ARG A 57 -10.52 23.16 21.98
N ALA A 58 -10.54 22.78 20.71
CA ALA A 58 -10.20 21.43 20.26
C ALA A 58 -8.78 21.05 20.68
N LEU A 59 -7.82 21.96 20.52
CA LEU A 59 -6.42 21.73 20.89
C LEU A 59 -6.24 21.58 22.41
N ASP A 60 -6.95 22.39 23.20
CA ASP A 60 -6.94 22.28 24.66
C ASP A 60 -7.58 20.99 25.16
N GLY A 61 -8.69 20.57 24.55
CA GLY A 61 -9.30 19.26 24.80
C GLY A 61 -8.34 18.11 24.50
N LEU A 62 -7.70 18.13 23.32
CA LEU A 62 -6.70 17.12 22.95
C LEU A 62 -5.52 17.07 23.94
N ARG A 63 -5.01 18.24 24.38
CA ARG A 63 -3.95 18.33 25.40
C ARG A 63 -4.41 17.83 26.77
N ALA A 64 -5.68 18.02 27.14
CA ALA A 64 -6.25 17.46 28.36
C ALA A 64 -6.32 15.94 28.27
N LEU A 65 -6.83 15.39 27.16
CA LEU A 65 -6.91 13.95 26.92
C LEU A 65 -5.53 13.28 26.94
N MET A 66 -4.52 13.88 26.28
CA MET A 66 -3.14 13.36 26.30
C MET A 66 -2.53 13.32 27.71
N ARG A 67 -3.04 14.12 28.65
CA ARG A 67 -2.66 14.11 30.08
C ARG A 67 -3.56 13.20 30.93
N GLY A 68 -4.45 12.44 30.31
CA GLY A 68 -5.40 11.54 30.99
C GLY A 68 -6.67 12.21 31.51
N GLY A 69 -6.96 13.43 31.08
CA GLY A 69 -8.20 14.15 31.39
C GLY A 69 -9.33 13.87 30.40
N ASP A 70 -10.46 14.54 30.59
CA ASP A 70 -11.63 14.46 29.70
C ASP A 70 -11.59 15.55 28.59
N LEU A 71 -12.30 15.31 27.50
CA LEU A 71 -12.43 16.24 26.37
C LEU A 71 -13.42 17.39 26.66
N GLY A 72 -14.38 17.20 27.56
CA GLY A 72 -15.43 18.20 27.83
C GLY A 72 -16.15 18.65 26.55
N ASP A 73 -16.42 19.94 26.42
CA ASP A 73 -17.12 20.55 25.27
C ASP A 73 -16.19 20.90 24.09
N ALA A 74 -14.95 20.38 24.05
CA ALA A 74 -13.94 20.75 23.05
C ALA A 74 -14.37 20.49 21.59
N PHE A 75 -15.31 19.55 21.39
CA PHE A 75 -15.85 19.14 20.09
C PHE A 75 -17.38 19.18 20.04
N ALA A 76 -18.03 20.03 20.85
CA ALA A 76 -19.50 20.12 20.92
C ALA A 76 -20.16 20.44 19.55
N ASP A 77 -19.40 21.02 18.62
CA ASP A 77 -19.85 21.33 17.27
C ASP A 77 -19.89 20.11 16.32
N LEU A 78 -19.29 18.98 16.72
CA LEU A 78 -19.29 17.70 16.00
C LEU A 78 -20.37 16.73 16.48
N ASP A 79 -20.85 16.86 17.73
CA ASP A 79 -21.83 15.94 18.32
C ASP A 79 -23.16 15.87 17.56
N ASN A 80 -23.49 16.93 16.78
CA ASN A 80 -24.70 17.03 15.97
C ASN A 80 -24.43 17.10 14.45
N ARG A 81 -23.22 16.75 13.98
CA ARG A 81 -22.89 16.70 12.55
C ARG A 81 -22.35 15.32 12.16
N THR A 82 -23.07 14.62 11.29
CA THR A 82 -22.52 13.42 10.64
C THR A 82 -21.47 13.85 9.62
N PRO A 83 -20.21 13.40 9.73
CA PRO A 83 -19.19 13.70 8.73
C PRO A 83 -19.59 13.09 7.39
N THR A 84 -19.71 13.91 6.35
CA THR A 84 -19.90 13.43 4.98
C THR A 84 -18.54 13.17 4.34
N LEU A 85 -18.29 11.91 3.99
CA LEU A 85 -17.07 11.55 3.27
C LEU A 85 -17.10 12.16 1.86
N PRO A 86 -16.01 12.82 1.42
CA PRO A 86 -15.83 13.15 0.00
C PRO A 86 -15.98 11.90 -0.88
N PRO A 87 -16.40 12.03 -2.15
CA PRO A 87 -16.52 10.89 -3.08
C PRO A 87 -15.24 10.06 -3.18
N THR A 88 -14.08 10.72 -3.09
CA THR A 88 -12.73 10.14 -3.13
C THR A 88 -12.33 9.43 -1.82
N SER A 89 -13.00 9.71 -0.71
CA SER A 89 -12.72 9.17 0.62
C SER A 89 -13.66 8.03 1.02
N ARG A 90 -14.49 7.53 0.09
CA ARG A 90 -15.30 6.33 0.33
C ARG A 90 -14.36 5.15 0.63
N PRO A 91 -14.55 4.43 1.76
CA PRO A 91 -13.68 3.32 2.09
C PRO A 91 -13.70 2.28 0.96
N ARG A 92 -12.52 1.94 0.42
CA ARG A 92 -12.35 0.84 -0.56
C ARG A 92 -12.79 -0.53 -0.01
N TRP A 93 -13.08 -0.60 1.29
CA TRP A 93 -13.57 -1.77 2.01
C TRP A 93 -15.10 -1.88 2.05
N THR A 94 -15.88 -1.04 1.33
CA THR A 94 -17.29 -1.40 1.04
C THR A 94 -17.31 -2.62 0.13
N ARG A 95 -17.11 -3.77 0.76
CA ARG A 95 -17.18 -5.11 0.22
C ARG A 95 -18.66 -5.35 -0.05
N ALA A 96 -19.13 -4.94 -1.22
CA ALA A 96 -20.18 -5.71 -1.85
C ALA A 96 -19.66 -7.15 -1.86
N LYS A 97 -20.42 -8.08 -1.28
CA LYS A 97 -20.25 -9.52 -1.47
C LYS A 97 -20.29 -9.75 -2.98
N ARG A 98 -19.13 -9.65 -3.64
CA ARG A 98 -18.97 -10.03 -5.03
C ARG A 98 -19.10 -11.54 -5.00
N LYS A 99 -20.14 -12.04 -5.65
CA LYS A 99 -20.42 -13.46 -5.78
C LYS A 99 -19.12 -14.16 -6.19
N ALA A 100 -18.66 -15.07 -5.34
CA ALA A 100 -17.46 -15.85 -5.57
C ALA A 100 -17.75 -16.85 -6.69
N ASP A 101 -17.29 -16.51 -7.90
CA ASP A 101 -17.16 -17.43 -9.05
C ASP A 101 -16.15 -16.89 -10.09
N ALA A 102 -15.37 -15.86 -9.74
CA ALA A 102 -14.35 -15.29 -10.61
C ALA A 102 -13.00 -15.30 -9.89
N MET A 103 -11.94 -15.65 -10.63
CA MET A 103 -10.53 -15.64 -10.21
C MET A 103 -10.20 -14.47 -9.27
N HIS A 104 -9.41 -14.73 -8.22
CA HIS A 104 -9.06 -13.72 -7.22
C HIS A 104 -8.52 -12.44 -7.90
N PRO A 105 -8.92 -11.22 -7.50
CA PRO A 105 -8.59 -9.99 -8.23
C PRO A 105 -7.10 -9.78 -8.50
N LEU A 106 -6.24 -10.18 -7.56
CA LEU A 106 -4.78 -10.09 -7.74
C LEU A 106 -4.22 -11.11 -8.74
N LEU A 107 -4.80 -12.31 -8.82
CA LEU A 107 -4.45 -13.28 -9.86
C LEU A 107 -4.96 -12.81 -11.22
N ASN A 108 -6.17 -12.25 -11.27
CA ASN A 108 -6.72 -11.66 -12.48
C ASN A 108 -5.84 -10.54 -13.04
N ARG A 109 -5.29 -9.69 -12.16
CA ARG A 109 -4.34 -8.63 -12.53
C ARG A 109 -3.10 -9.16 -13.25
N LEU A 110 -2.55 -10.31 -12.85
CA LEU A 110 -1.41 -10.93 -13.53
C LEU A 110 -1.71 -11.21 -15.01
N VAL A 111 -2.93 -11.68 -15.28
CA VAL A 111 -3.36 -12.03 -16.64
C VAL A 111 -3.76 -10.79 -17.43
N THR A 112 -4.60 -9.93 -16.86
CA THR A 112 -5.23 -8.84 -17.62
C THR A 112 -4.39 -7.59 -17.73
N GLU A 113 -3.57 -7.27 -16.72
CA GLU A 113 -2.76 -6.05 -16.70
C GLU A 113 -1.28 -6.35 -17.03
N LEU A 114 -0.72 -7.42 -16.46
CA LEU A 114 0.68 -7.79 -16.72
C LEU A 114 0.85 -8.69 -17.95
N GLY A 115 -0.26 -9.14 -18.55
CA GLY A 115 -0.26 -9.91 -19.79
C GLY A 115 0.30 -11.33 -19.64
N TRP A 116 0.32 -11.89 -18.43
CA TRP A 116 0.85 -13.23 -18.22
C TRP A 116 -0.13 -14.28 -18.75
N PRO A 117 0.37 -15.33 -19.44
CA PRO A 117 -0.48 -16.40 -19.92
C PRO A 117 -1.11 -17.16 -18.73
N HIS A 118 -2.40 -17.43 -18.85
CA HIS A 118 -3.14 -18.31 -17.94
C HIS A 118 -3.27 -19.69 -18.59
N LEU A 119 -2.51 -20.65 -18.08
CA LEU A 119 -2.37 -21.99 -18.65
C LEU A 119 -3.37 -22.93 -17.96
N THR A 120 -4.30 -23.49 -18.73
CA THR A 120 -5.36 -24.38 -18.24
C THR A 120 -5.25 -25.80 -18.80
N THR A 121 -4.31 -26.05 -19.72
CA THR A 121 -4.03 -27.39 -20.28
C THR A 121 -2.54 -27.72 -20.25
N HIS A 122 -2.20 -29.00 -20.20
CA HIS A 122 -0.80 -29.45 -20.24
C HIS A 122 -0.09 -29.06 -21.54
N GLU A 123 -0.80 -29.05 -22.67
CA GLU A 123 -0.23 -28.62 -23.95
C GLU A 123 0.24 -27.15 -23.91
N GLN A 124 -0.53 -26.27 -23.25
CA GLN A 124 -0.14 -24.88 -23.07
C GLN A 124 1.09 -24.75 -22.16
N VAL A 125 1.19 -25.60 -21.14
CA VAL A 125 2.38 -25.67 -20.27
C VAL A 125 3.60 -26.13 -21.06
N ASP A 126 3.47 -27.21 -21.82
CA ASP A 126 4.57 -27.74 -22.62
C ASP A 126 5.04 -26.73 -23.67
N ALA A 127 4.10 -26.03 -24.33
CA ALA A 127 4.40 -24.97 -25.29
C ALA A 127 5.15 -23.80 -24.62
N PHE A 128 4.70 -23.34 -23.44
CA PHE A 128 5.35 -22.28 -22.69
C PHE A 128 6.76 -22.67 -22.22
N LEU A 129 6.92 -23.89 -21.69
CA LEU A 129 8.20 -24.39 -21.20
C LEU A 129 9.21 -24.74 -22.31
N SER A 130 8.72 -24.91 -23.55
CA SER A 130 9.56 -25.13 -24.74
C SER A 130 10.19 -23.85 -25.28
N CYS A 131 9.70 -22.67 -24.88
CA CYS A 131 10.32 -21.41 -25.24
C CYS A 131 11.74 -21.31 -24.64
N PRO A 132 12.71 -20.73 -25.35
CA PRO A 132 14.04 -20.49 -24.80
C PRO A 132 13.99 -19.63 -23.54
N GLY A 133 14.85 -19.92 -22.56
CA GLY A 133 14.96 -19.14 -21.33
C GLY A 133 14.55 -19.90 -20.08
N ALA A 134 14.50 -19.16 -18.97
CA ALA A 134 13.96 -19.67 -17.71
C ALA A 134 12.48 -19.25 -17.56
N HIS A 135 11.69 -20.11 -16.96
CA HIS A 135 10.25 -19.94 -16.83
C HIS A 135 9.82 -20.21 -15.40
N CYS A 136 8.90 -19.41 -14.87
CA CYS A 136 8.32 -19.58 -13.55
C CYS A 136 6.81 -19.80 -13.65
N LEU A 137 6.34 -20.97 -13.24
CA LEU A 137 4.92 -21.29 -13.13
C LEU A 137 4.43 -20.97 -11.72
N LEU A 138 3.43 -20.09 -11.62
CA LEU A 138 2.71 -19.83 -10.37
C LEU A 138 1.55 -20.82 -10.23
N ILE A 139 1.64 -21.67 -9.21
CA ILE A 139 0.57 -22.53 -8.73
C ILE A 139 -0.10 -21.83 -7.54
N PRO A 140 -1.23 -21.13 -7.75
CA PRO A 140 -1.80 -20.25 -6.73
C PRO A 140 -2.39 -21.00 -5.54
N GLY A 141 -2.97 -22.18 -5.75
CA GLY A 141 -3.87 -22.81 -4.78
C GLY A 141 -5.21 -22.08 -4.68
N ASP A 142 -6.14 -22.67 -3.94
CA ASP A 142 -7.46 -22.07 -3.67
C ASP A 142 -7.32 -20.78 -2.82
N PRO A 143 -7.57 -19.58 -3.38
CA PRO A 143 -7.42 -18.32 -2.66
C PRO A 143 -8.41 -18.15 -1.52
N ALA A 144 -9.52 -18.90 -1.49
CA ALA A 144 -10.47 -18.88 -0.39
C ALA A 144 -9.98 -19.66 0.83
N ARG A 145 -9.13 -20.67 0.62
CA ARG A 145 -8.52 -21.49 1.69
C ARG A 145 -7.13 -21.02 2.06
N ASN A 146 -6.42 -20.38 1.14
CA ASN A 146 -5.05 -19.97 1.31
C ASN A 146 -4.90 -18.45 1.18
N LEU A 147 -4.75 -17.79 2.33
CA LEU A 147 -4.62 -16.34 2.37
C LEU A 147 -3.28 -15.86 1.78
N GLU A 148 -2.26 -16.71 1.70
CA GLU A 148 -0.95 -16.39 1.11
C GLU A 148 -0.99 -16.26 -0.42
N THR A 149 -2.03 -16.76 -1.09
CA THR A 149 -2.17 -16.68 -2.55
C THR A 149 -2.22 -15.24 -3.05
N ALA A 150 -2.84 -14.34 -2.27
CA ALA A 150 -2.88 -12.91 -2.57
C ALA A 150 -1.47 -12.30 -2.56
N ASP A 151 -0.66 -12.64 -1.56
CA ASP A 151 0.71 -12.16 -1.42
C ASP A 151 1.59 -12.71 -2.55
N ALA A 152 1.40 -13.97 -2.94
CA ALA A 152 2.18 -14.58 -4.02
C ALA A 152 1.96 -13.87 -5.37
N ALA A 153 0.73 -13.42 -5.62
CA ALA A 153 0.39 -12.65 -6.81
C ALA A 153 1.00 -11.23 -6.80
N VAL A 154 1.35 -10.70 -5.64
CA VAL A 154 2.02 -9.39 -5.51
C VAL A 154 3.54 -9.54 -5.58
N VAL A 155 4.08 -10.55 -4.91
CA VAL A 155 5.53 -10.75 -4.78
C VAL A 155 6.17 -11.21 -6.09
N LEU A 156 5.53 -12.11 -6.84
CA LEU A 156 6.15 -12.69 -8.03
C LEU A 156 6.50 -11.65 -9.13
N PRO A 157 5.63 -10.66 -9.45
CA PRO A 157 6.01 -9.57 -10.34
C PRO A 157 7.25 -8.78 -9.89
N GLU A 158 7.35 -8.47 -8.59
CA GLU A 158 8.50 -7.76 -8.02
C GLU A 158 9.79 -8.59 -8.12
N LEU A 159 9.70 -9.90 -7.84
CA LEU A 159 10.82 -10.82 -8.03
C LEU A 159 11.28 -10.84 -9.49
N ARG A 160 10.34 -10.95 -10.44
CA ARG A 160 10.66 -10.92 -11.87
C ARG A 160 11.42 -9.64 -12.25
N MET A 161 10.98 -8.49 -11.74
CA MET A 161 11.65 -7.20 -11.98
C MET A 161 13.05 -7.13 -11.36
N VAL A 162 13.20 -7.58 -10.11
CA VAL A 162 14.48 -7.56 -9.38
C VAL A 162 15.52 -8.44 -10.05
N PHE A 163 15.11 -9.60 -10.56
CA PHE A 163 15.94 -10.45 -11.40
C PHE A 163 15.95 -10.03 -12.87
N GLN A 164 15.66 -8.76 -13.18
CA GLN A 164 15.78 -8.15 -14.52
C GLN A 164 15.09 -8.95 -15.65
N ASN A 165 13.96 -9.59 -15.35
CA ASN A 165 13.21 -10.46 -16.25
C ASN A 165 14.03 -11.64 -16.81
N VAL A 166 15.01 -12.17 -16.06
CA VAL A 166 15.76 -13.38 -16.46
C VAL A 166 14.89 -14.64 -16.56
N PHE A 167 13.64 -14.58 -16.09
CA PHE A 167 12.62 -15.59 -16.31
C PHE A 167 11.27 -14.95 -16.67
N ASP A 168 10.47 -15.67 -17.46
CA ASP A 168 9.08 -15.32 -17.73
C ASP A 168 8.14 -16.02 -16.75
N CYS A 169 6.92 -15.53 -16.64
CA CYS A 169 5.95 -16.03 -15.66
C CYS A 169 4.64 -16.43 -16.34
N ALA A 170 4.02 -17.49 -15.83
CA ALA A 170 2.68 -17.92 -16.21
C ALA A 170 1.86 -18.30 -14.99
N LEU A 171 0.56 -18.09 -15.05
CA LEU A 171 -0.39 -18.50 -14.02
C LEU A 171 -0.98 -19.86 -14.39
N ILE A 172 -0.93 -20.81 -13.47
CA ILE A 172 -1.58 -22.12 -13.63
C ILE A 172 -3.03 -22.02 -13.20
N GLY A 173 -3.92 -22.51 -14.06
CA GLY A 173 -5.35 -22.62 -13.77
C GLY A 173 -5.72 -23.91 -13.04
N ASP A 174 -6.86 -23.87 -12.34
CA ASP A 174 -7.34 -24.91 -11.44
C ASP A 174 -7.40 -26.32 -12.08
N ALA A 175 -7.67 -26.41 -13.39
CA ALA A 175 -7.87 -27.67 -14.11
C ALA A 175 -6.63 -28.58 -14.13
N ILE A 176 -5.44 -27.99 -14.12
CA ILE A 176 -4.16 -28.72 -14.21
C ILE A 176 -3.30 -28.56 -12.94
N GLU A 177 -3.78 -27.77 -11.98
CA GLU A 177 -3.03 -27.43 -10.76
C GLU A 177 -2.65 -28.68 -9.96
N ALA A 178 -3.62 -29.57 -9.71
CA ALA A 178 -3.41 -30.76 -8.89
C ALA A 178 -2.39 -31.73 -9.53
N ASP A 179 -2.50 -31.96 -10.83
CA ASP A 179 -1.60 -32.85 -11.57
C ASP A 179 -0.16 -32.29 -11.58
N LEU A 180 0.02 -30.99 -11.84
CA LEU A 180 1.35 -30.37 -11.83
C LEU A 180 1.98 -30.42 -10.44
N ARG A 181 1.21 -30.19 -9.38
CA ARG A 181 1.69 -30.31 -8.00
C ARG A 181 2.18 -31.72 -7.69
N GLU A 182 1.42 -32.74 -8.08
CA GLU A 182 1.77 -34.14 -7.85
C GLU A 182 2.99 -34.56 -8.67
N ARG A 183 2.98 -34.27 -9.98
CA ARG A 183 4.06 -34.59 -10.92
C ARG A 183 5.41 -34.02 -10.50
N HIS A 184 5.42 -32.79 -9.98
CA HIS A 184 6.65 -32.09 -9.58
C HIS A 184 6.94 -32.18 -8.07
N GLY A 185 6.12 -32.88 -7.29
CA GLY A 185 6.30 -33.06 -5.84
C GLY A 185 6.09 -31.79 -5.00
N VAL A 186 5.45 -30.74 -5.54
CA VAL A 186 5.21 -29.47 -4.86
C VAL A 186 3.81 -29.46 -4.25
N LEU A 187 3.67 -30.12 -3.09
CA LEU A 187 2.36 -30.32 -2.46
C LEU A 187 1.85 -29.12 -1.63
N LYS A 188 2.65 -28.07 -1.46
CA LYS A 188 2.28 -26.86 -0.70
C LYS A 188 2.09 -25.69 -1.66
N THR A 189 0.95 -25.02 -1.56
CA THR A 189 0.63 -23.79 -2.29
C THR A 189 0.63 -22.57 -1.37
N PRO A 190 0.74 -21.33 -1.92
CA PRO A 190 1.12 -21.04 -3.31
C PRO A 190 2.54 -21.53 -3.61
N GLY A 191 2.84 -21.84 -4.87
CA GLY A 191 4.14 -22.37 -5.29
C GLY A 191 4.69 -21.71 -6.55
N PHE A 192 5.97 -21.39 -6.53
CA PHE A 192 6.73 -20.91 -7.69
C PHE A 192 7.64 -22.04 -8.18
N LEU A 193 7.34 -22.59 -9.36
CA LEU A 193 8.13 -23.66 -9.97
C LEU A 193 8.98 -23.07 -11.10
N PHE A 194 10.29 -23.20 -10.99
CA PHE A 194 11.23 -22.68 -11.96
C PHE A 194 11.72 -23.77 -12.90
N PHE A 195 11.66 -23.49 -14.18
CA PHE A 195 12.06 -24.38 -15.26
C PHE A 195 13.10 -23.71 -16.15
N ARG A 196 13.93 -24.53 -16.80
CA ARG A 196 14.82 -24.13 -17.87
C ARG A 196 14.93 -25.28 -18.86
N ASN A 197 14.79 -24.98 -20.16
CA ASN A 197 14.80 -26.00 -21.22
C ASN A 197 13.81 -27.15 -20.97
N GLY A 198 12.58 -26.83 -20.52
CA GLY A 198 11.57 -27.81 -20.17
C GLY A 198 11.82 -28.65 -18.91
N GLN A 199 12.95 -28.47 -18.21
CA GLN A 199 13.31 -29.22 -17.01
C GLN A 199 13.10 -28.39 -15.75
N LEU A 200 12.49 -28.99 -14.71
CA LEU A 200 12.32 -28.36 -13.41
C LEU A 200 13.69 -28.18 -12.75
N GLN A 201 14.05 -26.93 -12.45
CA GLN A 201 15.28 -26.58 -11.75
C GLN A 201 15.08 -26.54 -10.24
N GLY A 202 13.88 -26.14 -9.80
CA GLY A 202 13.55 -26.09 -8.39
C GLY A 202 12.21 -25.42 -8.14
N ALA A 203 11.76 -25.48 -6.89
CA ALA A 203 10.50 -24.89 -6.48
C ALA A 203 10.62 -24.15 -5.13
N ILE A 204 9.86 -23.08 -5.00
CA ILE A 204 9.67 -22.34 -3.75
C ILE A 204 8.20 -22.44 -3.38
N ALA A 205 7.92 -23.13 -2.29
CA ALA A 205 6.56 -23.33 -1.79
C ALA A 205 6.30 -22.43 -0.59
N LYS A 206 5.06 -21.93 -0.52
CA LYS A 206 4.56 -20.91 0.39
C LYS A 206 5.25 -19.56 0.21
N ILE A 207 4.66 -18.53 0.80
CA ILE A 207 5.33 -17.25 0.94
C ILE A 207 6.55 -17.38 1.87
N ARG A 208 7.61 -16.66 1.50
CA ARG A 208 8.89 -16.58 2.20
C ARG A 208 9.28 -15.13 2.42
N ASP A 209 10.24 -14.93 3.30
CA ASP A 209 10.87 -13.64 3.48
C ASP A 209 11.68 -13.26 2.24
N TRP A 210 11.94 -11.95 2.08
CA TRP A 210 12.59 -11.44 0.88
C TRP A 210 14.00 -12.03 0.67
N ASP A 211 14.79 -12.13 1.74
CA ASP A 211 16.15 -12.65 1.70
C ASP A 211 16.19 -14.12 1.24
N ASP A 212 15.17 -14.92 1.59
CA ASP A 212 15.04 -16.31 1.13
C ASP A 212 14.88 -16.37 -0.39
N TYR A 213 14.10 -15.47 -0.99
CA TYR A 213 13.96 -15.41 -2.45
C TYR A 213 15.26 -14.99 -3.11
N MET A 214 15.95 -13.99 -2.55
CA MET A 214 17.23 -13.49 -3.06
C MET A 214 18.31 -14.56 -3.03
N ALA A 215 18.30 -15.46 -2.04
CA ALA A 215 19.23 -16.59 -1.96
C ALA A 215 18.83 -17.76 -2.87
N ARG A 216 17.54 -18.15 -2.87
CA ARG A 216 17.10 -19.39 -3.52
C ARG A 216 16.96 -19.27 -5.04
N ILE A 217 16.47 -18.14 -5.55
CA ILE A 217 16.19 -17.99 -6.99
C ILE A 217 17.48 -18.07 -7.83
N PRO A 218 18.58 -17.36 -7.49
CA PRO A 218 19.86 -17.52 -8.18
C PRO A 218 20.39 -18.95 -8.13
N ALA A 219 20.31 -19.59 -6.96
CA ALA A 219 20.75 -20.97 -6.78
C ALA A 219 19.95 -21.96 -7.63
N ILE A 220 18.62 -21.78 -7.71
CA ILE A 220 17.73 -22.61 -8.54
C ILE A 220 18.02 -22.38 -10.02
N LEU A 221 18.17 -21.13 -10.47
CA LEU A 221 18.35 -20.80 -11.88
C LEU A 221 19.80 -20.93 -12.36
N GLY A 222 20.72 -21.32 -11.48
CA GLY A 222 22.15 -21.38 -11.77
C GLY A 222 22.71 -20.02 -12.22
N LEU A 223 22.11 -18.92 -11.74
CA LEU A 223 22.61 -17.58 -12.02
C LEU A 223 23.92 -17.44 -11.24
N SER A 224 25.03 -17.31 -11.96
CA SER A 224 26.30 -16.99 -11.34
C SER A 224 26.14 -15.63 -10.67
N THR A 225 26.34 -15.58 -9.35
CA THR A 225 26.53 -14.30 -8.66
C THR A 225 27.84 -13.73 -9.17
N THR A 226 27.82 -13.04 -10.31
CA THR A 226 28.95 -12.21 -10.72
C THR A 226 28.97 -11.02 -9.76
N GLY A 227 29.56 -11.27 -8.59
CA GLY A 227 30.03 -10.21 -7.72
C GLY A 227 31.22 -9.53 -8.40
N ALA A 228 31.07 -8.25 -8.68
CA ALA A 228 32.15 -7.28 -8.77
C ALA A 228 31.56 -5.90 -8.40
#